data_AF-A0A962SIA4-F1
#
_entry.id   AF-A0A962SIA4-F1
#
_cell.length_a   1.000
_cell.length_b   1.000
_cell.length_c   1.000
_cell.angle_alpha   90.00
_cell.angle_beta   90.00
_cell.angle_gamma   90.00
#
_symmetry.space_group_name_H-M   'P 1'
#
loop_
_entity.id
_entity.type
_entity.pdbx_description
1 polymer ?
#
loop_
_entity_poly.entity_id
_entity_poly.type
_entity_poly.pdbx_seq_one_letter_code
_entity_poly.pdbx_strand_id
1 'polypeptide(L)'
;MREAVAVVLVHEDRLFALQRQPYLAAFPGFIAFPGGKIDREDEGHGYDHPLLSAFPGREIRALCRELAEEIDFDLERALAADEVAAIDLLGTAITPPFETARFRVPHYRITLKRQPELDPRSDEIAWSDWIKAAELWRRFEAGESLMVVPTQNIVRSLAADISVSRVEPFNLQYDPGQSLPYLELMRGIGMIPVPSVTLPPARFTNAIRIGDRGAPRLLVDPSPKSEETLALLLRTLAQRPVDQLLITHQHPDHHQLAPEIARRLQLPILCSDATERNLRNRFGRDYLRAIEVRHVAQGDVLTRWLGRAVVCHELPGHDDGMIGLAAEDAAWFHVSDLIQTQGSVVIPEPEGDMRAYLASLERVISQQPKVIIPAHGLPTASVWLLEQVLQHRLERERQIRALHNSGKTTDQIVADLYAGLDRKLLPLAQQNVRQHLRKLGLYSEQLP
;
A
#
# COMPACT_ATOMS: atom_id res chain seq x y z
N MET A 1 4.19 9.14 -19.93
CA MET A 1 4.37 9.37 -18.48
C MET A 1 3.65 10.65 -18.15
N ARG A 2 2.93 10.73 -17.02
CA ARG A 2 2.28 11.97 -16.59
C ARG A 2 3.34 12.88 -15.96
N GLU A 3 3.15 14.19 -16.03
CA GLU A 3 4.05 15.17 -15.42
C GLU A 3 3.37 15.79 -14.19
N ALA A 4 4.14 16.02 -13.14
CA ALA A 4 3.73 16.69 -11.91
C ALA A 4 4.93 17.48 -11.36
N VAL A 5 4.71 18.33 -10.35
CA VAL A 5 5.77 19.05 -9.63
C VAL A 5 5.56 18.87 -8.13
N ALA A 6 6.64 18.97 -7.37
CA ALA A 6 6.57 19.00 -5.91
C ALA A 6 7.56 20.03 -5.36
N VAL A 7 7.25 20.57 -4.19
CA VAL A 7 8.06 21.64 -3.59
C VAL A 7 8.30 21.44 -2.10
N VAL A 8 9.57 21.50 -1.71
CA VAL A 8 10.02 21.47 -0.31
C VAL A 8 10.31 22.90 0.11
N LEU A 9 9.40 23.52 0.86
CA LEU A 9 9.66 24.81 1.47
C LEU A 9 10.57 24.62 2.69
N VAL A 10 11.62 25.42 2.79
CA VAL A 10 12.62 25.35 3.87
C VAL A 10 12.80 26.74 4.47
N HIS A 11 12.87 26.82 5.79
CA HIS A 11 13.25 28.01 6.53
C HIS A 11 14.11 27.59 7.72
N GLU A 12 15.31 28.17 7.84
CA GLU A 12 16.31 27.79 8.83
C GLU A 12 16.58 26.27 8.82
N ASP A 13 16.27 25.56 9.92
CA ASP A 13 16.46 24.11 10.08
C ASP A 13 15.16 23.29 9.89
N ARG A 14 14.10 23.93 9.38
CA ARG A 14 12.76 23.34 9.22
C ARG A 14 12.35 23.25 7.76
N LEU A 15 11.54 22.24 7.48
CA LEU A 15 10.82 22.10 6.22
C LEU A 15 9.32 22.06 6.47
N PHE A 16 8.55 22.50 5.49
CA PHE A 16 7.10 22.30 5.50
C PHE A 16 6.78 20.91 4.95
N ALA A 17 6.10 20.08 5.74
CA ALA A 17 5.65 18.76 5.33
C ALA A 17 4.16 18.60 5.59
N LEU A 18 3.52 17.72 4.81
CA LEU A 18 2.12 17.37 4.98
C LEU A 18 1.93 15.85 4.99
N GLN A 19 0.86 15.40 5.63
CA GLN A 19 0.35 14.05 5.54
C GLN A 19 -0.92 14.07 4.70
N ARG A 20 -0.94 13.22 3.66
CA ARG A 20 -2.10 13.05 2.79
C ARG A 20 -3.25 12.37 3.54
N GLN A 21 -4.49 12.68 3.19
CA GLN A 21 -5.66 12.01 3.77
C GLN A 21 -5.66 10.49 3.51
N PRO A 22 -6.10 9.68 4.50
CA PRO A 22 -6.26 8.24 4.36
C PRO A 22 -7.21 7.77 3.25
N TYR A 23 -8.14 8.62 2.81
CA TYR A 23 -9.15 8.24 1.82
C TYR A 23 -8.71 8.43 0.36
N LEU A 24 -7.52 8.99 0.14
CA LEU A 24 -7.05 9.29 -1.21
C LEU A 24 -6.56 8.03 -1.92
N ALA A 25 -6.87 7.93 -3.21
CA ALA A 25 -6.46 6.78 -4.01
C ALA A 25 -4.92 6.69 -4.20
N ALA A 26 -4.22 7.83 -4.15
CA ALA A 26 -2.77 7.90 -4.30
C ALA A 26 -2.10 8.25 -2.98
N PHE A 27 -1.25 7.33 -2.50
CA PHE A 27 -0.45 7.48 -1.28
C PHE A 27 -1.28 7.90 -0.04
N PRO A 28 -2.33 7.15 0.32
CA PRO A 28 -3.20 7.49 1.44
C PRO A 28 -2.45 7.48 2.78
N GLY A 29 -2.39 8.62 3.46
CA GLY A 29 -1.70 8.74 4.74
C GLY A 29 -0.17 8.88 4.65
N PHE A 30 0.40 9.01 3.46
CA PHE A 30 1.84 9.20 3.28
C PHE A 30 2.24 10.63 3.59
N ILE A 31 3.46 10.79 4.11
CA ILE A 31 4.13 12.09 4.15
C ILE A 31 4.48 12.49 2.72
N ALA A 32 4.12 13.71 2.38
CA ALA A 32 4.37 14.34 1.09
C ALA A 32 4.76 15.81 1.28
N PHE A 33 5.03 16.43 0.15
CA PHE A 33 5.27 17.86 0.03
C PHE A 33 4.20 18.44 -0.89
N PRO A 34 3.89 19.75 -0.78
CA PRO A 34 2.95 20.40 -1.69
C PRO A 34 3.31 20.16 -3.15
N GLY A 35 2.29 20.05 -3.99
CA GLY A 35 2.45 19.90 -5.43
C GLY A 35 1.45 18.95 -6.09
N GLY A 36 1.29 19.11 -7.39
CA GLY A 36 0.30 18.39 -8.16
C GLY A 36 0.68 18.25 -9.63
N LYS A 37 -0.33 17.98 -10.46
CA LYS A 37 -0.12 17.66 -11.88
C LYS A 37 0.24 18.92 -12.66
N ILE A 38 1.06 18.75 -13.70
CA ILE A 38 1.27 19.80 -14.69
C ILE A 38 0.15 19.68 -15.73
N ASP A 39 -0.73 20.68 -15.75
CA ASP A 39 -1.86 20.76 -16.65
C ASP A 39 -1.50 21.45 -17.97
N ARG A 40 -2.47 21.54 -18.87
CA ARG A 40 -2.33 22.27 -20.15
C ARG A 40 -2.34 23.77 -19.94
N GLU A 41 -3.06 24.24 -18.93
CA GLU A 41 -3.16 25.66 -18.57
C GLU A 41 -1.84 26.20 -18.02
N ASP A 42 -0.97 25.32 -17.55
CA ASP A 42 0.40 25.66 -17.16
C ASP A 42 1.31 25.88 -18.39
N GLU A 43 0.83 25.93 -19.63
CA GLU A 43 1.59 26.38 -20.81
C GLU A 43 1.66 27.92 -20.90
N GLY A 44 2.67 28.48 -21.57
CA GLY A 44 2.88 29.94 -21.63
C GLY A 44 4.31 30.42 -21.33
N HIS A 45 4.42 31.57 -20.68
CA HIS A 45 5.64 32.40 -20.59
C HIS A 45 6.69 31.93 -19.56
N GLY A 46 7.96 32.00 -19.92
CA GLY A 46 9.05 31.79 -18.95
C GLY A 46 9.14 32.92 -17.92
N TYR A 47 9.97 32.71 -16.89
CA TYR A 47 10.22 33.71 -15.86
C TYR A 47 11.57 34.40 -16.11
N ASP A 48 11.60 35.73 -16.01
CA ASP A 48 12.84 36.51 -16.10
C ASP A 48 13.57 36.63 -14.75
N HIS A 49 12.91 36.29 -13.65
CA HIS A 49 13.50 36.37 -12.32
C HIS A 49 14.73 35.45 -12.22
N PRO A 50 15.90 35.92 -11.72
CA PRO A 50 17.14 35.13 -11.72
C PRO A 50 17.06 33.76 -11.03
N LEU A 51 16.21 33.64 -10.00
CA LEU A 51 15.99 32.37 -9.28
C LEU A 51 15.08 31.38 -10.03
N LEU A 52 14.36 31.81 -11.07
CA LEU A 52 13.39 30.99 -11.79
C LEU A 52 13.79 30.74 -13.25
N SER A 53 14.53 31.67 -13.86
CA SER A 53 14.85 31.66 -15.30
C SER A 53 15.68 30.47 -15.76
N ALA A 54 16.35 29.77 -14.83
CA ALA A 54 17.09 28.55 -15.09
C ALA A 54 16.21 27.29 -15.21
N PHE A 55 14.94 27.36 -14.82
CA PHE A 55 14.04 26.21 -14.77
C PHE A 55 12.97 26.25 -15.88
N PRO A 56 12.40 25.09 -16.27
CA PRO A 56 11.35 25.07 -17.29
C PRO A 56 10.13 25.86 -16.83
N GLY A 57 9.75 26.91 -17.58
CA GLY A 57 8.65 27.81 -17.18
C GLY A 57 7.32 27.09 -16.94
N ARG A 58 7.07 25.99 -17.68
CA ARG A 58 5.88 25.14 -17.46
C ARG A 58 5.87 24.45 -16.09
N GLU A 59 7.03 24.00 -15.62
CA GLU A 59 7.15 23.40 -14.28
C GLU A 59 6.98 24.46 -13.20
N ILE A 60 7.57 25.65 -13.38
CA ILE A 60 7.46 26.75 -12.41
C ILE A 60 6.02 27.29 -12.32
N ARG A 61 5.29 27.44 -13.43
CA ARG A 61 3.89 27.88 -13.39
C ARG A 61 3.00 26.90 -12.62
N ALA A 62 3.15 25.60 -12.89
CA ALA A 62 2.46 24.57 -12.13
C ALA A 62 2.82 24.66 -10.64
N LEU A 63 4.10 24.85 -10.32
CA LEU A 63 4.55 24.99 -8.93
C LEU A 63 3.93 26.21 -8.23
N CYS A 64 3.85 27.37 -8.89
CA CYS A 64 3.19 28.56 -8.36
C CYS A 64 1.68 28.31 -8.11
N ARG A 65 1.00 27.68 -9.07
CA ARG A 65 -0.43 27.34 -8.95
C ARG A 65 -0.68 26.40 -7.77
N GLU A 66 0.06 25.29 -7.68
CA GLU A 66 -0.11 24.29 -6.63
C GLU A 66 0.19 24.88 -5.23
N LEU A 67 1.21 25.74 -5.10
CA LEU A 67 1.48 26.45 -3.84
C LEU A 67 0.33 27.37 -3.43
N ALA A 68 -0.27 28.09 -4.36
CA ALA A 68 -1.40 28.98 -4.08
C ALA A 68 -2.69 28.18 -3.74
N GLU A 69 -2.96 27.10 -4.47
CA GLU A 69 -4.16 26.27 -4.32
C GLU A 69 -4.12 25.38 -3.07
N GLU A 70 -2.97 24.75 -2.77
CA GLU A 70 -2.88 23.78 -1.67
C GLU A 70 -2.63 24.44 -0.31
N ILE A 71 -1.83 25.51 -0.26
CA ILE A 71 -1.31 26.07 1.01
C ILE A 71 -1.35 27.60 1.12
N ASP A 72 -2.04 28.28 0.19
CA ASP A 72 -2.15 29.75 0.12
C ASP A 72 -0.80 30.50 0.06
N PHE A 73 0.17 29.95 -0.66
CA PHE A 73 1.49 30.57 -0.80
C PHE A 73 1.73 31.14 -2.20
N ASP A 74 1.79 32.47 -2.30
CA ASP A 74 2.12 33.20 -3.53
C ASP A 74 3.64 33.37 -3.68
N LEU A 75 4.25 32.48 -4.47
CA LEU A 75 5.69 32.50 -4.73
C LEU A 75 6.15 33.76 -5.48
N GLU A 76 5.36 34.27 -6.41
CA GLU A 76 5.72 35.44 -7.22
C GLU A 76 5.79 36.69 -6.35
N ARG A 77 4.81 36.85 -5.45
CA ARG A 77 4.81 37.91 -4.45
C ARG A 77 5.97 37.77 -3.45
N ALA A 78 6.26 36.56 -2.99
CA ALA A 78 7.39 36.31 -2.09
C ALA A 78 8.73 36.67 -2.75
N LEU A 79 8.91 36.38 -4.05
CA LEU A 79 10.08 36.79 -4.82
C LEU A 79 10.17 38.32 -4.96
N ALA A 80 9.05 38.99 -5.30
CA ALA A 80 8.99 40.44 -5.42
C ALA A 80 9.29 41.16 -4.09
N ALA A 81 8.97 40.52 -2.96
CA ALA A 81 9.26 41.00 -1.61
C ALA A 81 10.65 40.61 -1.09
N ASP A 82 11.50 39.99 -1.91
CA ASP A 82 12.84 39.51 -1.54
C ASP A 82 12.83 38.51 -0.36
N GLU A 83 11.78 37.69 -0.24
CA GLU A 83 11.59 36.71 0.85
C GLU A 83 12.16 35.33 0.51
N VAL A 84 12.52 35.08 -0.76
CA VAL A 84 13.12 33.83 -1.22
C VAL A 84 14.63 33.98 -1.34
N ALA A 85 15.39 33.12 -0.64
CA ALA A 85 16.85 33.12 -0.67
C ALA A 85 17.41 32.29 -1.83
N ALA A 86 16.82 31.13 -2.12
CA ALA A 86 17.29 30.21 -3.16
C ALA A 86 16.18 29.28 -3.63
N ILE A 87 16.30 28.81 -4.88
CA ILE A 87 15.46 27.76 -5.47
C ILE A 87 16.38 26.74 -6.12
N ASP A 88 16.28 25.47 -5.73
CA ASP A 88 17.12 24.38 -6.21
C ASP A 88 16.27 23.22 -6.72
N LEU A 89 16.71 22.54 -7.77
CA LEU A 89 16.14 21.26 -8.19
C LEU A 89 16.83 20.11 -7.44
N LEU A 90 16.18 19.58 -6.40
CA LEU A 90 16.74 18.48 -5.60
C LEU A 90 16.93 17.20 -6.42
N GLY A 91 16.01 16.94 -7.34
CA GLY A 91 16.02 15.77 -8.21
C GLY A 91 14.67 15.55 -8.87
N THR A 92 14.55 14.48 -9.66
CA THR A 92 13.31 14.13 -10.36
C THR A 92 12.88 12.71 -9.98
N ALA A 93 11.73 12.59 -9.31
CA ALA A 93 11.12 11.30 -9.03
C ALA A 93 10.54 10.73 -10.30
N ILE A 94 10.89 9.48 -10.60
CA ILE A 94 10.31 8.72 -11.70
C ILE A 94 9.61 7.51 -11.09
N THR A 95 8.31 7.41 -11.30
CA THR A 95 7.57 6.23 -10.85
C THR A 95 8.13 4.97 -11.54
N PRO A 96 8.44 3.92 -10.77
CA PRO A 96 9.00 2.69 -11.31
C PRO A 96 8.17 2.09 -12.45
N PRO A 97 8.80 1.36 -13.39
CA PRO A 97 8.14 0.84 -14.58
C PRO A 97 7.09 -0.25 -14.31
N PHE A 98 7.09 -0.85 -13.12
CA PHE A 98 6.11 -1.87 -12.74
C PHE A 98 4.74 -1.27 -12.34
N GLU A 99 4.71 0.00 -11.94
CA GLU A 99 3.48 0.71 -11.61
C GLU A 99 2.65 1.06 -12.85
N THR A 100 1.33 0.97 -12.73
CA THR A 100 0.41 1.27 -13.83
C THR A 100 0.30 2.78 -14.08
N ALA A 101 0.18 3.57 -13.02
CA ALA A 101 0.15 5.03 -13.10
C ALA A 101 1.56 5.58 -12.86
N ARG A 102 2.18 6.15 -13.90
CA ARG A 102 3.57 6.63 -13.83
C ARG A 102 3.69 8.13 -14.00
N PHE A 103 4.46 8.74 -13.11
CA PHE A 103 4.73 10.17 -13.06
C PHE A 103 6.23 10.46 -13.16
N ARG A 104 6.54 11.61 -13.77
CA ARG A 104 7.80 12.33 -13.63
C ARG A 104 7.51 13.56 -12.75
N VAL A 105 8.24 13.69 -11.63
CA VAL A 105 8.00 14.73 -10.63
C VAL A 105 9.33 15.38 -10.22
N PRO A 106 9.77 16.47 -10.89
CA PRO A 106 10.80 17.35 -10.35
C PRO A 106 10.41 17.86 -8.96
N HIS A 107 11.33 17.72 -8.01
CA HIS A 107 11.17 18.25 -6.65
C HIS A 107 12.07 19.47 -6.48
N TYR A 108 11.44 20.62 -6.29
CA TYR A 108 12.13 21.88 -6.06
C TYR A 108 12.26 22.11 -4.55
N ARG A 109 13.37 22.69 -4.10
CA ARG A 109 13.50 23.26 -2.77
C ARG A 109 13.43 24.77 -2.88
N ILE A 110 12.62 25.41 -2.03
CA ILE A 110 12.59 26.86 -1.92
C ILE A 110 13.03 27.23 -0.51
N THR A 111 14.17 27.92 -0.42
CA THR A 111 14.70 28.41 0.85
C THR A 111 14.14 29.81 1.11
N LEU A 112 13.39 29.98 2.18
CA LEU A 112 12.74 31.21 2.57
C LEU A 112 13.54 31.94 3.66
N LYS A 113 13.65 33.26 3.54
CA LYS A 113 14.32 34.13 4.52
C LYS A 113 13.49 34.34 5.79
N ARG A 114 12.19 34.08 5.72
CA ARG A 114 11.25 34.12 6.85
C ARG A 114 10.28 32.94 6.76
N GLN A 115 9.78 32.48 7.88
CA GLN A 115 8.70 31.50 7.90
C GLN A 115 7.36 32.19 7.56
N PRO A 116 6.68 31.82 6.46
CA PRO A 116 5.32 32.27 6.20
C PRO A 116 4.32 31.52 7.08
N GLU A 117 3.17 32.14 7.31
CA GLU A 117 1.97 31.43 7.74
C GLU A 117 1.37 30.77 6.50
N LEU A 118 1.14 29.46 6.57
CA LEU A 118 0.62 28.65 5.47
C LEU A 118 -0.74 28.10 5.88
N ASP A 119 -1.71 28.17 4.97
CA ASP A 119 -3.09 27.74 5.20
C ASP A 119 -3.41 26.55 4.29
N PRO A 120 -3.42 25.31 4.80
CA PRO A 120 -3.79 24.14 4.01
C PRO A 120 -5.25 24.23 3.57
N ARG A 121 -5.48 24.58 2.30
CA ARG A 121 -6.82 24.76 1.72
C ARG A 121 -7.39 23.51 1.07
N SER A 122 -6.53 22.51 0.86
CA SER A 122 -6.92 21.25 0.25
C SER A 122 -7.52 20.31 1.30
N ASP A 123 -8.71 19.76 1.00
CA ASP A 123 -9.30 18.70 1.79
C ASP A 123 -8.44 17.42 1.75
N GLU A 124 -7.49 17.31 0.82
CA GLU A 124 -6.53 16.21 0.72
C GLU A 124 -5.45 16.18 1.82
N ILE A 125 -5.35 17.21 2.68
CA ILE A 125 -4.33 17.32 3.72
C ILE A 125 -4.91 16.93 5.10
N ALA A 126 -4.38 15.86 5.70
CA ALA A 126 -4.77 15.41 7.04
C ALA A 126 -4.01 16.14 8.15
N TRP A 127 -2.76 16.49 7.89
CA TRP A 127 -1.88 17.20 8.81
C TRP A 127 -0.82 17.94 8.01
N SER A 128 -0.37 19.08 8.48
CA SER A 128 0.82 19.75 7.95
C SER A 128 1.46 20.62 9.01
N ASP A 129 2.79 20.79 8.94
CA ASP A 129 3.52 21.65 9.87
C ASP A 129 4.93 22.00 9.35
N TRP A 130 5.52 23.04 9.96
CA TRP A 130 6.94 23.33 9.89
C TRP A 130 7.71 22.45 10.89
N ILE A 131 8.34 21.41 10.38
CA ILE A 131 9.02 20.38 11.17
C ILE A 131 10.51 20.31 10.83
N LYS A 132 11.36 20.01 11.83
CA LYS A 132 12.77 19.73 11.56
C LYS A 132 12.91 18.47 10.72
N ALA A 133 13.75 18.50 9.69
CA ALA A 133 13.99 17.33 8.83
C ALA A 133 14.45 16.11 9.66
N ALA A 134 15.31 16.33 10.67
CA ALA A 134 15.77 15.29 11.58
C ALA A 134 14.67 14.68 12.47
N GLU A 135 13.64 15.46 12.83
CA GLU A 135 12.47 14.95 13.56
C GLU A 135 11.61 14.08 12.64
N LEU A 136 11.34 14.57 11.42
CA LEU A 136 10.55 13.83 10.43
C LEU A 136 11.24 12.51 10.03
N TRP A 137 12.56 12.52 9.87
CA TRP A 137 13.35 11.30 9.66
C TRP A 137 13.25 10.33 10.83
N ARG A 138 13.33 10.82 12.08
CA ARG A 138 13.19 9.99 13.28
C ARG A 138 11.83 9.30 13.36
N ARG A 139 10.74 9.99 12.99
CA ARG A 139 9.39 9.40 12.91
C ARG A 139 9.32 8.26 11.90
N PHE A 140 9.95 8.42 10.74
CA PHE A 140 10.07 7.33 9.78
C PHE A 140 10.87 6.16 10.36
N GLU A 141 12.03 6.40 10.96
CA GLU A 141 12.86 5.37 11.60
C GLU A 141 12.19 4.67 12.79
N ALA A 142 11.25 5.34 13.47
CA ALA A 142 10.44 4.76 14.53
C ALA A 142 9.25 3.93 14.02
N GLY A 143 8.99 3.95 12.70
CA GLY A 143 7.85 3.28 12.10
C GLY A 143 6.53 4.03 12.31
N GLU A 144 6.55 5.36 12.37
CA GLU A 144 5.36 6.17 12.66
C GLU A 144 4.77 6.84 11.42
N SER A 145 5.42 6.73 10.27
CA SER A 145 5.00 7.39 9.04
C SER A 145 5.26 6.55 7.79
N LEU A 146 4.41 6.72 6.79
CA LEU A 146 4.60 6.17 5.45
C LEU A 146 5.32 7.18 4.56
N MET A 147 6.37 6.75 3.87
CA MET A 147 7.11 7.59 2.92
C MET A 147 7.48 6.80 1.67
N VAL A 148 7.34 7.41 0.50
CA VAL A 148 7.92 6.88 -0.74
C VAL A 148 9.43 7.15 -0.79
N VAL A 149 10.17 6.36 -1.57
CA VAL A 149 11.65 6.45 -1.66
C VAL A 149 12.16 7.88 -1.94
N PRO A 150 11.60 8.66 -2.88
CA PRO A 150 12.03 10.05 -3.09
C PRO A 150 11.87 10.92 -1.84
N THR A 151 10.73 10.84 -1.15
CA THR A 151 10.48 11.56 0.11
C THR A 151 11.49 11.14 1.19
N GLN A 152 11.76 9.83 1.33
CA GLN A 152 12.76 9.33 2.28
C GLN A 152 14.14 9.93 1.99
N ASN A 153 14.57 9.92 0.73
CA ASN A 153 15.88 10.44 0.32
C ASN A 153 15.97 11.95 0.56
N ILE A 154 14.93 12.72 0.23
CA ILE A 154 14.86 14.16 0.52
C ILE A 154 14.98 14.42 2.02
N VAL A 155 14.10 13.81 2.83
CA VAL A 155 14.03 14.05 4.28
C VAL A 155 15.33 13.65 4.95
N ARG A 156 15.91 12.50 4.59
CA ARG A 156 17.21 12.03 5.11
C ARG A 156 18.35 12.98 4.73
N SER A 157 18.42 13.42 3.48
CA SER A 157 19.47 14.35 3.04
C SER A 157 19.37 15.70 3.72
N LEU A 158 18.16 16.27 3.84
CA LEU A 158 17.93 17.52 4.56
C LEU A 158 18.15 17.40 6.08
N ALA A 159 17.90 16.22 6.65
CA ALA A 159 18.21 15.94 8.05
C ALA A 159 19.72 15.93 8.33
N ALA A 160 20.53 15.50 7.36
CA ALA A 160 21.99 15.51 7.44
C ALA A 160 22.57 16.89 7.14
N ASP A 161 22.05 17.56 6.10
CA ASP A 161 22.45 18.90 5.67
C ASP A 161 21.25 19.62 5.03
N ILE A 162 20.65 20.55 5.77
CA ILE A 162 19.49 21.32 5.31
C ILE A 162 19.80 22.17 4.06
N SER A 163 21.08 22.46 3.81
CA SER A 163 21.57 23.31 2.71
C SER A 163 21.80 22.56 1.39
N VAL A 164 21.68 21.23 1.38
CA VAL A 164 21.84 20.39 0.18
C VAL A 164 20.98 20.85 -1.01
N SER A 165 21.60 21.10 -2.16
CA SER A 165 20.91 21.54 -3.39
C SER A 165 20.56 20.39 -4.34
N ARG A 166 21.08 19.18 -4.09
CA ARG A 166 20.82 17.98 -4.90
C ARG A 166 20.85 16.72 -4.06
N VAL A 167 19.89 15.82 -4.29
CA VAL A 167 19.75 14.56 -3.56
C VAL A 167 20.09 13.39 -4.48
N GLU A 168 21.10 12.60 -4.09
CA GLU A 168 21.53 11.41 -4.83
C GLU A 168 21.79 10.23 -3.86
N PRO A 169 21.26 9.02 -4.15
CA PRO A 169 20.31 8.74 -5.21
C PRO A 169 18.91 9.30 -4.90
N PHE A 170 18.20 9.75 -5.94
CA PHE A 170 16.84 10.26 -5.77
C PHE A 170 15.77 9.15 -5.83
N ASN A 171 15.92 8.24 -6.78
CA ASN A 171 14.95 7.19 -7.09
C ASN A 171 15.32 5.84 -6.46
N LEU A 172 14.37 4.91 -6.46
CA LEU A 172 14.63 3.52 -6.10
C LEU A 172 15.72 2.93 -7.00
N GLN A 173 16.79 2.43 -6.39
CA GLN A 173 17.88 1.76 -7.09
C GLN A 173 17.66 0.25 -7.11
N TYR A 174 17.45 -0.29 -8.30
CA TYR A 174 17.45 -1.73 -8.56
C TYR A 174 17.67 -1.97 -10.06
N ASP A 175 18.17 -3.16 -10.42
CA ASP A 175 18.25 -3.62 -11.81
C ASP A 175 17.09 -4.61 -12.06
N PRO A 176 16.09 -4.25 -12.90
CA PRO A 176 14.96 -5.12 -13.23
C PRO A 176 15.35 -6.46 -13.87
N GLY A 177 16.54 -6.56 -14.49
CA GLY A 177 17.07 -7.81 -15.03
C GLY A 177 17.70 -8.71 -13.96
N GLN A 178 18.10 -8.15 -12.81
CA GLN A 178 18.82 -8.88 -11.77
C GLN A 178 18.02 -9.08 -10.48
N SER A 179 17.01 -8.24 -10.21
CA SER A 179 16.27 -8.30 -8.94
C SER A 179 14.86 -7.72 -9.07
N LEU A 180 14.00 -8.09 -8.14
CA LEU A 180 12.72 -7.42 -7.92
C LEU A 180 12.95 -6.15 -7.07
N PRO A 181 12.11 -5.11 -7.25
CA PRO A 181 12.16 -3.93 -6.40
C PRO A 181 11.90 -4.29 -4.93
N TYR A 182 12.59 -3.60 -4.02
CA TYR A 182 12.38 -3.72 -2.58
C TYR A 182 11.99 -2.36 -2.01
N LEU A 183 10.77 -2.24 -1.53
CA LEU A 183 10.18 -1.01 -1.03
C LEU A 183 10.05 -1.09 0.50
N GLU A 184 10.68 -0.17 1.22
CA GLU A 184 10.48 -0.03 2.67
C GLU A 184 9.68 1.25 2.89
N LEU A 185 8.36 1.18 2.66
CA LEU A 185 7.47 2.35 2.76
C LEU A 185 7.19 2.75 4.22
N MET A 186 7.35 1.80 5.13
CA MET A 186 7.37 1.95 6.58
C MET A 186 8.62 1.24 7.08
N ARG A 187 9.39 1.86 7.98
CA ARG A 187 10.66 1.32 8.45
C ARG A 187 10.52 -0.12 8.92
N GLY A 188 11.43 -0.99 8.50
CA GLY A 188 11.48 -2.40 8.93
C GLY A 188 10.41 -3.31 8.31
N ILE A 189 9.54 -2.79 7.45
CA ILE A 189 8.59 -3.57 6.66
C ILE A 189 9.00 -3.51 5.19
N GLY A 190 9.64 -4.58 4.73
CA GLY A 190 10.02 -4.71 3.33
C GLY A 190 8.87 -5.22 2.48
N MET A 191 8.57 -4.55 1.39
CA MET A 191 7.56 -4.95 0.42
C MET A 191 8.22 -5.25 -0.92
N ILE A 192 8.03 -6.47 -1.42
CA ILE A 192 8.50 -6.91 -2.73
C ILE A 192 7.25 -7.17 -3.58
N PRO A 193 6.90 -6.31 -4.55
CA PRO A 193 5.78 -6.59 -5.46
C PRO A 193 6.20 -7.71 -6.41
N VAL A 194 5.81 -8.95 -6.08
CA VAL A 194 6.15 -10.16 -6.84
C VAL A 194 5.10 -10.36 -7.92
N PRO A 195 5.47 -10.39 -9.23
CA PRO A 195 4.52 -10.74 -10.29
C PRO A 195 3.86 -12.10 -10.00
N SER A 196 2.54 -12.11 -9.84
CA SER A 196 1.74 -13.27 -9.42
C SER A 196 0.58 -13.54 -10.40
N VAL A 197 -0.07 -14.69 -10.27
CA VAL A 197 -1.29 -15.04 -11.04
C VAL A 197 -2.52 -14.58 -10.26
N THR A 198 -2.71 -13.26 -10.19
CA THR A 198 -3.79 -12.60 -9.45
C THR A 198 -4.93 -12.15 -10.38
N LEU A 199 -6.10 -11.81 -9.81
CA LEU A 199 -7.20 -11.19 -10.54
C LEU A 199 -6.88 -9.73 -10.91
N PRO A 200 -7.29 -9.25 -12.10
CA PRO A 200 -7.19 -7.84 -12.47
C PRO A 200 -7.98 -6.93 -11.49
N PRO A 201 -7.52 -5.69 -11.22
CA PRO A 201 -6.42 -4.98 -11.87
C PRO A 201 -5.04 -5.28 -11.29
N ALA A 202 -4.96 -6.07 -10.21
CA ALA A 202 -3.68 -6.44 -9.60
C ALA A 202 -2.81 -7.22 -10.59
N ARG A 203 -1.50 -7.01 -10.48
CA ARG A 203 -0.47 -7.66 -11.32
C ARG A 203 0.62 -8.33 -10.49
N PHE A 204 0.59 -8.07 -9.18
CA PHE A 204 1.59 -8.45 -8.21
C PHE A 204 0.89 -8.79 -6.90
N THR A 205 1.48 -9.70 -6.15
CA THR A 205 1.22 -9.90 -4.72
C THR A 205 2.41 -9.32 -3.96
N ASN A 206 2.14 -8.55 -2.92
CA ASN A 206 3.17 -7.96 -2.09
C ASN A 206 3.73 -9.04 -1.16
N ALA A 207 4.91 -9.57 -1.49
CA ALA A 207 5.64 -10.40 -0.54
C ALA A 207 6.23 -9.50 0.55
N ILE A 208 5.80 -9.71 1.80
CA ILE A 208 6.21 -8.85 2.92
C ILE A 208 7.34 -9.50 3.70
N ARG A 209 8.48 -8.80 3.77
CA ARG A 209 9.65 -9.20 4.56
C ARG A 209 9.68 -8.46 5.88
N ILE A 210 9.60 -9.18 6.99
CA ILE A 210 9.58 -8.64 8.35
C ILE A 210 10.59 -9.40 9.21
N GLY A 211 11.21 -8.72 10.17
CA GLY A 211 12.05 -9.36 11.18
C GLY A 211 13.32 -8.56 11.45
N ASP A 212 13.48 -8.20 12.72
CA ASP A 212 14.67 -7.51 13.21
C ASP A 212 15.92 -8.38 13.15
N ARG A 213 17.08 -7.73 13.25
CA ARG A 213 18.34 -8.44 13.47
C ARG A 213 18.28 -9.20 14.80
N GLY A 214 18.46 -10.52 14.75
CA GLY A 214 18.41 -11.38 15.93
C GLY A 214 17.02 -11.98 16.21
N ALA A 215 16.01 -11.67 15.39
CA ALA A 215 14.71 -12.35 15.38
C ALA A 215 14.55 -13.16 14.07
N PRO A 216 13.64 -14.17 14.03
CA PRO A 216 13.33 -14.88 12.79
C PRO A 216 12.84 -13.94 11.69
N ARG A 217 13.42 -13.98 10.50
CA ARG A 217 13.03 -13.12 9.36
C ARG A 217 12.01 -13.85 8.50
N LEU A 218 10.79 -13.31 8.44
CA LEU A 218 9.67 -13.87 7.71
C LEU A 218 9.61 -13.29 6.28
N LEU A 219 9.23 -14.13 5.33
CA LEU A 219 8.72 -13.71 4.02
C LEU A 219 7.28 -14.20 3.86
N VAL A 220 6.35 -13.26 3.90
CA VAL A 220 4.91 -13.51 3.76
C VAL A 220 4.53 -13.54 2.29
N ASP A 221 3.75 -14.53 1.87
CA ASP A 221 3.14 -14.72 0.55
C ASP A 221 4.08 -14.57 -0.67
N PRO A 222 5.24 -15.26 -0.71
CA PRO A 222 6.09 -15.24 -1.89
C PRO A 222 5.49 -16.10 -3.02
N SER A 223 4.75 -15.46 -3.93
CA SER A 223 4.07 -16.15 -5.04
C SER A 223 4.54 -15.71 -6.44
N PRO A 224 5.75 -16.11 -6.87
CA PRO A 224 6.18 -15.84 -8.23
C PRO A 224 5.36 -16.65 -9.24
N LYS A 225 4.84 -15.99 -10.27
CA LYS A 225 4.03 -16.60 -11.33
C LYS A 225 4.79 -17.49 -12.31
N SER A 226 6.12 -17.45 -12.29
CA SER A 226 6.97 -18.15 -13.25
C SER A 226 8.37 -18.41 -12.69
N GLU A 227 9.12 -19.30 -13.33
CA GLU A 227 10.51 -19.61 -12.96
C GLU A 227 11.44 -18.39 -13.12
N GLU A 228 11.20 -17.53 -14.12
CA GLU A 228 11.96 -16.29 -14.29
C GLU A 228 11.72 -15.33 -13.11
N THR A 229 10.46 -15.23 -12.68
CA THR A 229 10.10 -14.41 -11.52
C THR A 229 10.69 -14.97 -10.23
N LEU A 230 10.69 -16.31 -10.09
CA LEU A 230 11.32 -17.01 -8.99
C LEU A 230 12.83 -16.74 -8.94
N ALA A 231 13.53 -16.80 -10.07
CA ALA A 231 14.96 -16.52 -10.15
C ALA A 231 15.29 -15.07 -9.73
N LEU A 232 14.47 -14.09 -10.14
CA LEU A 232 14.60 -12.69 -9.70
C LEU A 232 14.36 -12.54 -8.20
N LEU A 233 13.34 -13.21 -7.65
CA LEU A 233 13.03 -13.19 -6.23
C LEU A 233 14.18 -13.81 -5.41
N LEU A 234 14.71 -14.98 -5.81
CA LEU A 234 15.84 -15.62 -5.14
C LEU A 234 17.09 -14.72 -5.11
N ARG A 235 17.42 -14.03 -6.21
CA ARG A 235 18.50 -13.03 -6.23
C ARG A 235 18.24 -11.84 -5.30
N THR A 236 16.98 -11.41 -5.21
CA THR A 236 16.55 -10.35 -4.28
C THR A 236 16.74 -10.78 -2.82
N LEU A 237 16.37 -12.02 -2.50
CA LEU A 237 16.50 -12.61 -1.16
C LEU A 237 17.95 -12.94 -0.78
N ALA A 238 18.84 -13.20 -1.75
CA ALA A 238 20.26 -13.39 -1.47
C ALA A 238 20.90 -12.16 -0.78
N GLN A 239 20.41 -10.95 -1.10
CA GLN A 239 20.82 -9.71 -0.43
C GLN A 239 20.01 -9.40 0.83
N ARG A 240 18.88 -10.09 1.03
CA ARG A 240 17.89 -9.84 2.07
C ARG A 240 17.41 -11.17 2.68
N PRO A 241 18.32 -11.90 3.35
CA PRO A 241 18.04 -13.24 3.85
C PRO A 241 16.79 -13.27 4.74
N VAL A 242 16.11 -14.40 4.66
CA VAL A 242 14.89 -14.78 5.37
C VAL A 242 15.09 -16.17 5.96
N ASP A 243 14.45 -16.44 7.09
CA ASP A 243 14.61 -17.68 7.85
C ASP A 243 13.41 -18.61 7.70
N GLN A 244 12.23 -18.07 7.36
CA GLN A 244 10.98 -18.83 7.27
C GLN A 244 10.05 -18.14 6.25
N LEU A 245 9.23 -18.93 5.57
CA LEU A 245 8.15 -18.41 4.72
C LEU A 245 6.82 -18.49 5.48
N LEU A 246 5.91 -17.56 5.23
CA LEU A 246 4.54 -17.62 5.73
C LEU A 246 3.57 -17.55 4.57
N ILE A 247 2.60 -18.47 4.53
CA ILE A 247 1.48 -18.45 3.59
C ILE A 247 0.24 -18.01 4.37
N THR A 248 -0.35 -16.88 3.98
CA THR A 248 -1.52 -16.33 4.67
C THR A 248 -2.76 -17.16 4.43
N HIS A 249 -2.95 -17.68 3.20
CA HIS A 249 -4.09 -18.52 2.84
C HIS A 249 -3.85 -19.33 1.56
N GLN A 250 -4.85 -20.13 1.16
CA GLN A 250 -4.71 -21.15 0.11
C GLN A 250 -4.82 -20.66 -1.35
N HIS A 251 -5.03 -19.37 -1.62
CA HIS A 251 -5.22 -18.92 -3.01
C HIS A 251 -3.89 -18.86 -3.77
N PRO A 252 -3.86 -19.26 -5.06
CA PRO A 252 -2.62 -19.49 -5.79
C PRO A 252 -1.63 -18.31 -5.77
N ASP A 253 -2.12 -17.08 -5.86
CA ASP A 253 -1.34 -15.85 -5.87
C ASP A 253 -0.68 -15.50 -4.52
N HIS A 254 -0.82 -16.35 -3.50
CA HIS A 254 -0.12 -16.24 -2.22
C HIS A 254 0.95 -17.33 -2.03
N HIS A 255 0.92 -18.43 -2.80
CA HIS A 255 1.81 -19.56 -2.55
C HIS A 255 2.36 -20.31 -3.78
N GLN A 256 1.99 -19.96 -5.01
CA GLN A 256 2.17 -20.78 -6.22
C GLN A 256 3.52 -21.51 -6.31
N LEU A 257 4.63 -20.79 -6.12
CA LEU A 257 6.00 -21.31 -6.12
C LEU A 257 6.70 -21.14 -4.75
N ALA A 258 5.96 -20.83 -3.69
CA ALA A 258 6.48 -20.79 -2.32
C ALA A 258 7.11 -22.14 -1.88
N PRO A 259 6.54 -23.33 -2.20
CA PRO A 259 7.19 -24.60 -1.91
C PRO A 259 8.55 -24.77 -2.57
N GLU A 260 8.73 -24.25 -3.80
CA GLU A 260 10.02 -24.31 -4.49
C GLU A 260 11.06 -23.40 -3.82
N ILE A 261 10.64 -22.22 -3.36
CA ILE A 261 11.49 -21.33 -2.57
C ILE A 261 11.93 -22.04 -1.28
N ALA A 262 10.99 -22.62 -0.55
CA ALA A 262 11.26 -23.34 0.70
C ALA A 262 12.24 -24.50 0.50
N ARG A 263 12.09 -25.30 -0.55
CA ARG A 263 13.02 -26.39 -0.88
C ARG A 263 14.42 -25.89 -1.23
N ARG A 264 14.51 -24.90 -2.13
CA ARG A 264 15.80 -24.37 -2.61
C ARG A 264 16.59 -23.68 -1.49
N LEU A 265 15.90 -22.99 -0.60
CA LEU A 265 16.51 -22.26 0.52
C LEU A 265 16.53 -23.06 1.83
N GLN A 266 15.96 -24.27 1.84
CA GLN A 266 15.82 -25.13 3.03
C GLN A 266 15.13 -24.43 4.21
N LEU A 267 14.04 -23.73 3.92
CA LEU A 267 13.27 -22.96 4.90
C LEU A 267 11.97 -23.68 5.27
N PRO A 268 11.50 -23.57 6.53
CA PRO A 268 10.16 -24.00 6.89
C PRO A 268 9.09 -23.08 6.28
N ILE A 269 7.89 -23.61 6.14
CA ILE A 269 6.67 -22.86 5.80
C ILE A 269 5.77 -22.80 7.02
N LEU A 270 5.31 -21.60 7.36
CA LEU A 270 4.32 -21.31 8.37
C LEU A 270 2.97 -21.07 7.72
N CYS A 271 1.91 -21.69 8.24
CA CYS A 271 0.53 -21.46 7.82
C CYS A 271 -0.44 -21.96 8.89
N SER A 272 -1.74 -21.63 8.76
CA SER A 272 -2.77 -22.23 9.62
C SER A 272 -3.01 -23.71 9.27
N ASP A 273 -3.56 -24.47 10.22
CA ASP A 273 -3.99 -25.85 10.00
C ASP A 273 -4.95 -25.98 8.80
N ALA A 274 -5.87 -25.01 8.67
CA ALA A 274 -6.84 -24.98 7.58
C ALA A 274 -6.15 -24.75 6.24
N THR A 275 -5.22 -23.78 6.16
CA THR A 275 -4.45 -23.52 4.95
C THR A 275 -3.65 -24.74 4.52
N GLU A 276 -2.91 -25.42 5.42
CA GLU A 276 -2.16 -26.62 5.05
C GLU A 276 -3.08 -27.72 4.49
N ARG A 277 -4.17 -28.03 5.22
CA ARG A 277 -5.16 -29.02 4.79
C ARG A 277 -5.69 -28.71 3.40
N ASN A 278 -6.07 -27.46 3.17
CA ASN A 278 -6.68 -27.03 1.92
C ASN A 278 -5.67 -27.05 0.75
N LEU A 279 -4.42 -26.63 0.99
CA LEU A 279 -3.34 -26.75 0.01
C LEU A 279 -3.13 -28.20 -0.43
N ARG A 280 -3.07 -29.14 0.53
CA ARG A 280 -2.91 -30.58 0.22
C ARG A 280 -4.13 -31.17 -0.50
N ASN A 281 -5.33 -30.70 -0.18
CA ASN A 281 -6.55 -31.16 -0.83
C ASN A 281 -6.66 -30.66 -2.27
N ARG A 282 -6.34 -29.39 -2.52
CA ARG A 282 -6.45 -28.75 -3.84
C ARG A 282 -5.30 -29.08 -4.78
N PHE A 283 -4.06 -29.06 -4.27
CA PHE A 283 -2.84 -29.17 -5.10
C PHE A 283 -2.13 -30.52 -4.93
N GLY A 284 -2.70 -31.43 -4.13
CA GLY A 284 -2.20 -32.78 -3.92
C GLY A 284 -1.42 -32.96 -2.62
N ARG A 285 -1.45 -34.19 -2.08
CA ARG A 285 -0.84 -34.52 -0.78
C ARG A 285 0.66 -34.21 -0.70
N ASP A 286 1.35 -34.27 -1.84
CA ASP A 286 2.79 -34.02 -1.95
C ASP A 286 3.14 -32.55 -2.18
N TYR A 287 2.17 -31.63 -2.22
CA TYR A 287 2.41 -30.21 -2.51
C TYR A 287 3.49 -29.59 -1.60
N LEU A 288 3.43 -29.91 -0.29
CA LEU A 288 4.39 -29.48 0.74
C LEU A 288 5.41 -30.57 1.10
N ARG A 289 5.63 -31.55 0.22
CA ARG A 289 6.60 -32.63 0.47
C ARG A 289 8.01 -32.07 0.62
N ALA A 290 8.75 -32.68 1.55
CA ALA A 290 10.13 -32.34 1.89
C ALA A 290 10.33 -30.90 2.39
N ILE A 291 9.30 -30.34 3.02
CA ILE A 291 9.31 -29.02 3.67
C ILE A 291 8.83 -29.21 5.10
N GLU A 292 9.51 -28.60 6.06
CA GLU A 292 9.02 -28.50 7.44
C GLU A 292 7.84 -27.52 7.45
N VAL A 293 6.65 -28.00 7.83
CA VAL A 293 5.46 -27.15 7.99
C VAL A 293 5.27 -26.88 9.48
N ARG A 294 5.10 -25.61 9.85
CA ARG A 294 4.82 -25.17 11.22
C ARG A 294 3.46 -24.50 11.27
N HIS A 295 2.59 -24.98 12.13
CA HIS A 295 1.29 -24.37 12.32
C HIS A 295 1.39 -23.11 13.16
N VAL A 296 0.66 -22.09 12.74
CA VAL A 296 0.50 -20.84 13.48
C VAL A 296 -0.97 -20.55 13.68
N ALA A 297 -1.31 -19.99 14.83
CA ALA A 297 -2.68 -19.69 15.23
C ALA A 297 -2.77 -18.28 15.82
N GLN A 298 -4.00 -17.85 16.11
CA GLN A 298 -4.29 -16.59 16.77
C GLN A 298 -3.42 -16.39 18.04
N GLY A 299 -2.66 -15.30 18.10
CA GLY A 299 -1.86 -14.91 19.26
C GLY A 299 -0.40 -15.36 19.24
N ASP A 300 0.01 -16.21 18.29
CA ASP A 300 1.41 -16.62 18.17
C ASP A 300 2.31 -15.45 17.81
N VAL A 301 3.45 -15.32 18.50
CA VAL A 301 4.48 -14.33 18.18
C VAL A 301 5.47 -14.92 17.20
N LEU A 302 5.50 -14.41 15.97
CA LEU A 302 6.27 -15.01 14.88
C LEU A 302 7.63 -14.33 14.66
N THR A 303 7.75 -13.04 14.98
CA THR A 303 9.00 -12.27 14.87
C THR A 303 8.96 -11.00 15.72
N ARG A 304 9.96 -10.12 15.54
CA ARG A 304 9.99 -8.77 16.06
C ARG A 304 10.14 -7.74 14.95
N TRP A 305 9.53 -6.58 15.17
CA TRP A 305 9.65 -5.39 14.34
C TRP A 305 9.96 -4.19 15.22
N LEU A 306 11.12 -3.57 15.02
CA LEU A 306 11.60 -2.44 15.83
C LEU A 306 11.54 -2.73 17.34
N GLY A 307 11.92 -3.96 17.73
CA GLY A 307 11.90 -4.47 19.09
C GLY A 307 10.54 -5.00 19.58
N ARG A 308 9.45 -4.72 18.86
CA ARG A 308 8.07 -5.09 19.24
C ARG A 308 7.69 -6.46 18.70
N ALA A 309 6.88 -7.20 19.43
CA ALA A 309 6.36 -8.49 18.96
C ALA A 309 5.47 -8.31 17.71
N VAL A 310 5.58 -9.26 16.78
CA VAL A 310 4.67 -9.40 15.63
C VAL A 310 3.81 -10.63 15.84
N VAL A 311 2.50 -10.40 15.94
CA VAL A 311 1.51 -11.37 16.39
C VAL A 311 0.68 -11.86 15.20
N CYS A 312 0.39 -13.17 15.18
CA CYS A 312 -0.52 -13.80 14.24
C CYS A 312 -1.99 -13.55 14.61
N HIS A 313 -2.81 -13.21 13.63
CA HIS A 313 -4.25 -13.06 13.77
C HIS A 313 -4.96 -13.90 12.72
N GLU A 314 -5.86 -14.78 13.15
CA GLU A 314 -6.78 -15.46 12.23
C GLU A 314 -7.77 -14.43 11.69
N LEU A 315 -8.06 -14.44 10.40
CA LEU A 315 -8.94 -13.50 9.70
C LEU A 315 -9.88 -14.25 8.75
N PRO A 316 -10.67 -15.24 9.23
CA PRO A 316 -11.50 -16.06 8.35
C PRO A 316 -12.54 -15.21 7.61
N GLY A 317 -12.95 -15.68 6.44
CA GLY A 317 -14.08 -15.14 5.70
C GLY A 317 -13.83 -15.06 4.21
N HIS A 318 -12.71 -14.49 3.76
CA HIS A 318 -12.28 -14.62 2.37
C HIS A 318 -11.81 -16.05 2.08
N ASP A 319 -11.01 -16.59 3.00
CA ASP A 319 -10.62 -17.98 3.10
C ASP A 319 -10.82 -18.44 4.56
N ASP A 320 -11.09 -19.73 4.79
CA ASP A 320 -11.34 -20.27 6.13
C ASP A 320 -10.05 -20.33 6.98
N GLY A 321 -8.88 -20.44 6.35
CA GLY A 321 -7.58 -20.49 7.00
C GLY A 321 -6.80 -19.18 6.99
N MET A 322 -7.39 -18.08 6.52
CA MET A 322 -6.67 -16.82 6.34
C MET A 322 -6.10 -16.28 7.65
N ILE A 323 -4.83 -15.90 7.63
CA ILE A 323 -4.15 -15.21 8.74
C ILE A 323 -3.56 -13.87 8.28
N GLY A 324 -3.43 -12.94 9.23
CA GLY A 324 -2.71 -11.68 9.09
C GLY A 324 -1.70 -11.50 10.23
N LEU A 325 -0.86 -10.48 10.12
CA LEU A 325 0.17 -10.16 11.11
C LEU A 325 0.00 -8.72 11.61
N ALA A 326 0.14 -8.48 12.90
CA ALA A 326 0.08 -7.14 13.47
C ALA A 326 1.25 -6.89 14.42
N ALA A 327 1.72 -5.64 14.50
CA ALA A 327 2.56 -5.23 15.62
C ALA A 327 1.73 -5.24 16.91
N GLU A 328 2.33 -5.66 18.03
CA GLU A 328 1.63 -5.75 19.32
C GLU A 328 1.01 -4.43 19.81
N ASP A 329 1.52 -3.29 19.35
CA ASP A 329 1.04 -1.94 19.68
C ASP A 329 0.11 -1.34 18.62
N ALA A 330 -0.36 -2.17 17.67
CA ALA A 330 -1.20 -1.78 16.55
C ALA A 330 -0.59 -0.66 15.67
N ALA A 331 0.75 -0.52 15.63
CA ALA A 331 1.40 0.41 14.71
C ALA A 331 1.09 0.08 13.24
N TRP A 332 0.94 -1.20 12.91
CA TRP A 332 0.49 -1.67 11.60
C TRP A 332 -0.19 -3.04 11.70
N PHE A 333 -0.98 -3.36 10.69
CA PHE A 333 -1.61 -4.66 10.49
C PHE A 333 -1.54 -5.07 9.02
N HIS A 334 -0.81 -6.15 8.72
CA HIS A 334 -0.90 -6.86 7.45
C HIS A 334 -2.15 -7.75 7.44
N VAL A 335 -3.16 -7.33 6.68
CA VAL A 335 -4.50 -7.93 6.67
C VAL A 335 -4.72 -8.89 5.50
N SER A 336 -3.66 -9.23 4.76
CA SER A 336 -3.71 -10.05 3.54
C SER A 336 -4.85 -9.58 2.62
N ASP A 337 -5.76 -10.48 2.26
CA ASP A 337 -6.93 -10.28 1.40
C ASP A 337 -8.23 -9.97 2.14
N LEU A 338 -8.15 -9.48 3.39
CA LEU A 338 -9.33 -8.90 4.04
C LEU A 338 -9.83 -7.66 3.27
N ILE A 339 -8.89 -6.84 2.77
CA ILE A 339 -9.14 -5.73 1.84
C ILE A 339 -7.98 -5.60 0.85
N GLN A 340 -8.22 -4.89 -0.25
CA GLN A 340 -7.20 -4.51 -1.21
C GLN A 340 -7.36 -3.01 -1.55
N THR A 341 -6.28 -2.31 -1.83
CA THR A 341 -6.34 -0.90 -2.29
C THR A 341 -6.49 -0.80 -3.82
N GLN A 342 -6.50 -1.94 -4.51
CA GLN A 342 -6.65 -2.06 -5.96
C GLN A 342 -7.85 -2.95 -6.33
N GLY A 343 -9.07 -2.52 -6.01
CA GLY A 343 -10.30 -3.25 -6.35
C GLY A 343 -11.05 -3.75 -5.13
N SER A 344 -11.94 -4.74 -5.32
CA SER A 344 -12.73 -5.34 -4.26
C SER A 344 -12.36 -6.81 -4.05
N VAL A 345 -12.41 -7.24 -2.79
CA VAL A 345 -12.20 -8.63 -2.41
C VAL A 345 -13.42 -9.47 -2.78
N VAL A 346 -13.19 -10.66 -3.32
CA VAL A 346 -14.25 -11.66 -3.55
C VAL A 346 -14.39 -12.51 -2.30
N ILE A 347 -15.61 -12.92 -1.93
CA ILE A 347 -15.82 -13.94 -0.90
C ILE A 347 -16.23 -15.23 -1.63
N PRO A 348 -15.26 -16.09 -2.00
CA PRO A 348 -15.51 -17.22 -2.90
C PRO A 348 -16.31 -18.33 -2.23
N GLU A 349 -16.86 -19.24 -3.04
CA GLU A 349 -17.44 -20.50 -2.59
C GLU A 349 -16.55 -21.66 -3.05
N PRO A 350 -16.41 -22.74 -2.26
CA PRO A 350 -17.09 -23.00 -0.98
C PRO A 350 -16.35 -22.47 0.27
N GLU A 351 -15.11 -21.99 0.16
CA GLU A 351 -14.26 -21.69 1.33
C GLU A 351 -14.59 -20.36 2.05
N GLY A 352 -15.17 -19.40 1.34
CA GLY A 352 -15.48 -18.10 1.91
C GLY A 352 -16.80 -18.09 2.69
N ASP A 353 -16.87 -17.23 3.69
CA ASP A 353 -18.05 -17.01 4.53
C ASP A 353 -18.23 -15.52 4.82
N MET A 354 -19.34 -14.94 4.36
CA MET A 354 -19.62 -13.50 4.51
C MET A 354 -19.81 -13.08 5.99
N ARG A 355 -20.29 -13.97 6.86
CA ARG A 355 -20.46 -13.67 8.29
C ARG A 355 -19.11 -13.59 8.97
N ALA A 356 -18.22 -14.56 8.72
CA ALA A 356 -16.86 -14.55 9.22
C ALA A 356 -16.07 -13.35 8.68
N TYR A 357 -16.23 -13.03 7.39
CA TYR A 357 -15.58 -11.88 6.76
C TYR A 357 -15.94 -10.55 7.45
N LEU A 358 -17.23 -10.31 7.70
CA LEU A 358 -17.69 -9.09 8.38
C LEU A 358 -17.20 -9.05 9.84
N ALA A 359 -17.20 -10.18 10.55
CA ALA A 359 -16.65 -10.25 11.91
C ALA A 359 -15.13 -9.99 11.94
N SER A 360 -14.39 -10.45 10.94
CA SER A 360 -12.96 -10.15 10.77
C SER A 360 -12.73 -8.66 10.50
N LEU A 361 -13.52 -8.02 9.63
CA LEU A 361 -13.48 -6.56 9.42
C LEU A 361 -13.72 -5.79 10.72
N GLU A 362 -14.80 -6.09 11.43
CA GLU A 362 -15.16 -5.42 12.69
C GLU A 362 -14.06 -5.56 13.75
N ARG A 363 -13.44 -6.74 13.86
CA ARG A 363 -12.35 -7.00 14.80
C ARG A 363 -11.06 -6.26 14.44
N VAL A 364 -10.74 -6.09 13.16
CA VAL A 364 -9.56 -5.29 12.77
C VAL A 364 -9.83 -3.80 12.98
N ILE A 365 -11.02 -3.33 12.64
CA ILE A 365 -11.43 -1.93 12.87
C ILE A 365 -11.36 -1.58 14.38
N SER A 366 -11.82 -2.47 15.26
CA SER A 366 -11.82 -2.21 16.71
C SER A 366 -10.42 -2.15 17.33
N GLN A 367 -9.42 -2.76 16.69
CA GLN A 367 -8.01 -2.68 17.11
C GLN A 367 -7.36 -1.34 16.75
N GLN A 368 -7.98 -0.53 15.87
CA GLN A 368 -7.49 0.78 15.44
C GLN A 368 -6.02 0.80 14.99
N PRO A 369 -5.56 -0.15 14.15
CA PRO A 369 -4.20 -0.10 13.62
C PRO A 369 -3.94 1.19 12.84
N LYS A 370 -2.74 1.77 13.04
CA LYS A 370 -2.37 3.05 12.40
C LYS A 370 -2.09 2.91 10.91
N VAL A 371 -1.65 1.72 10.47
CA VAL A 371 -1.37 1.40 9.06
C VAL A 371 -1.96 0.04 8.73
N ILE A 372 -2.69 -0.04 7.61
CA ILE A 372 -3.16 -1.30 7.02
C ILE A 372 -2.28 -1.65 5.82
N ILE A 373 -1.80 -2.88 5.78
CA ILE A 373 -0.93 -3.40 4.71
C ILE A 373 -1.68 -4.55 4.00
N PRO A 374 -2.29 -4.31 2.83
CA PRO A 374 -2.96 -5.37 2.08
C PRO A 374 -1.95 -6.26 1.34
N ALA A 375 -2.39 -7.43 0.88
CA ALA A 375 -1.59 -8.25 -0.03
C ALA A 375 -1.45 -7.62 -1.43
N HIS A 376 -2.39 -6.77 -1.83
CA HIS A 376 -2.35 -6.07 -3.12
C HIS A 376 -2.55 -4.57 -2.98
N GLY A 377 -1.64 -3.83 -3.63
CA GLY A 377 -1.63 -2.37 -3.64
C GLY A 377 -0.77 -1.74 -2.55
N LEU A 378 -0.97 -0.45 -2.29
CA LEU A 378 -0.18 0.28 -1.30
C LEU A 378 -0.73 0.07 0.11
N PRO A 379 0.13 0.17 1.14
CA PRO A 379 -0.32 0.42 2.50
C PRO A 379 -1.18 1.69 2.58
N THR A 380 -2.05 1.76 3.56
CA THR A 380 -2.88 2.94 3.85
C THR A 380 -2.85 3.26 5.34
N ALA A 381 -2.87 4.55 5.69
CA ALA A 381 -3.03 4.95 7.08
C ALA A 381 -4.48 4.74 7.53
N SER A 382 -4.67 4.53 8.84
CA SER A 382 -5.95 4.34 9.51
C SER A 382 -6.79 3.14 9.06
N VAL A 383 -7.91 2.93 9.74
CA VAL A 383 -8.92 1.92 9.41
C VAL A 383 -9.98 2.41 8.41
N TRP A 384 -9.88 3.64 7.89
CA TRP A 384 -10.93 4.25 7.07
C TRP A 384 -11.41 3.35 5.92
N LEU A 385 -10.48 2.73 5.18
CA LEU A 385 -10.84 1.86 4.05
C LEU A 385 -11.60 0.60 4.51
N LEU A 386 -11.23 0.02 5.66
CA LEU A 386 -11.96 -1.12 6.24
C LEU A 386 -13.39 -0.72 6.62
N GLU A 387 -13.56 0.48 7.20
CA GLU A 387 -14.89 1.01 7.55
C GLU A 387 -15.75 1.23 6.31
N GLN A 388 -15.18 1.80 5.23
CA GLN A 388 -15.91 1.96 3.97
C GLN A 388 -16.31 0.63 3.36
N VAL A 389 -15.42 -0.37 3.38
CA VAL A 389 -15.73 -1.72 2.90
C VAL A 389 -16.85 -2.35 3.74
N LEU A 390 -16.77 -2.26 5.07
CA LEU A 390 -17.80 -2.75 5.98
C LEU A 390 -19.16 -2.10 5.68
N GLN A 391 -19.22 -0.77 5.60
CA GLN A 391 -20.46 -0.04 5.28
C GLN A 391 -21.01 -0.43 3.92
N HIS A 392 -20.15 -0.55 2.90
CA HIS A 392 -20.56 -0.96 1.57
C HIS A 392 -21.19 -2.36 1.57
N ARG A 393 -20.60 -3.32 2.29
CA ARG A 393 -21.13 -4.69 2.39
C ARG A 393 -22.47 -4.74 3.14
N LEU A 394 -22.62 -3.95 4.21
CA LEU A 394 -23.87 -3.88 4.95
C LEU A 394 -24.99 -3.24 4.13
N GLU A 395 -24.68 -2.19 3.36
CA GLU A 395 -25.64 -1.58 2.44
C GLU A 395 -26.03 -2.57 1.32
N ARG A 396 -25.06 -3.26 0.73
CA ARG A 396 -25.33 -4.31 -0.26
C ARG A 396 -26.23 -5.42 0.31
N GLU A 397 -26.01 -5.82 1.56
CA GLU A 397 -26.85 -6.81 2.24
C GLU A 397 -28.30 -6.32 2.41
N ARG A 398 -28.52 -5.05 2.74
CA ARG A 398 -29.87 -4.46 2.83
C ARG A 398 -30.59 -4.52 1.48
N GLN A 399 -29.89 -4.14 0.41
CA GLN A 399 -30.43 -4.16 -0.95
C GLN A 399 -30.80 -5.58 -1.39
N ILE A 400 -29.91 -6.55 -1.19
CA ILE A 400 -30.15 -7.97 -1.52
C ILE A 400 -31.37 -8.49 -0.75
N ARG A 401 -31.46 -8.20 0.55
CA ARG A 401 -32.60 -8.61 1.39
C ARG A 401 -33.91 -8.02 0.90
N ALA A 402 -33.93 -6.73 0.56
CA ALA A 402 -35.12 -6.05 0.06
C ALA A 402 -35.61 -6.69 -1.26
N LEU A 403 -34.70 -6.95 -2.20
CA LEU A 403 -35.04 -7.58 -3.48
C LEU A 403 -35.49 -9.03 -3.30
N HIS A 404 -34.82 -9.81 -2.46
CA HIS A 404 -35.24 -11.17 -2.11
C HIS A 404 -36.66 -11.19 -1.51
N ASN A 405 -36.95 -10.28 -0.56
CA ASN A 405 -38.27 -10.18 0.06
C ASN A 405 -39.37 -9.74 -0.90
N SER A 406 -39.02 -9.10 -2.03
CA SER A 406 -39.96 -8.79 -3.12
C SER A 406 -40.24 -9.99 -4.04
N GLY A 407 -39.67 -11.17 -3.76
CA GLY A 407 -39.87 -12.40 -4.52
C GLY A 407 -38.91 -12.58 -5.70
N LYS A 408 -37.84 -11.76 -5.79
CA LYS A 408 -36.85 -11.89 -6.88
C LYS A 408 -35.91 -13.07 -6.66
N THR A 409 -35.60 -13.77 -7.75
CA THR A 409 -34.59 -14.84 -7.77
C THR A 409 -33.17 -14.26 -7.68
N THR A 410 -32.17 -15.08 -7.33
CA THR A 410 -30.75 -14.66 -7.30
C THR A 410 -30.31 -14.02 -8.61
N ASP A 411 -30.69 -14.58 -9.76
CA ASP A 411 -30.33 -14.02 -11.06
C ASP A 411 -30.99 -12.66 -11.33
N GLN A 412 -32.24 -12.48 -10.90
CA GLN A 412 -32.92 -11.18 -10.98
C GLN A 412 -32.26 -10.16 -10.06
N ILE A 413 -31.89 -10.55 -8.83
CA ILE A 413 -31.15 -9.69 -7.89
C ILE A 413 -29.81 -9.26 -8.50
N VAL A 414 -29.09 -10.18 -9.12
CA VAL A 414 -27.82 -9.86 -9.79
C VAL A 414 -28.04 -8.90 -10.96
N ALA A 415 -29.04 -9.15 -11.80
CA ALA A 415 -29.36 -8.28 -12.93
C ALA A 415 -29.70 -6.84 -12.50
N ASP A 416 -30.40 -6.67 -11.38
CA ASP A 416 -30.76 -5.35 -10.85
C ASP A 416 -29.56 -4.63 -10.21
N LEU A 417 -28.80 -5.34 -9.38
CA LEU A 417 -27.74 -4.75 -8.55
C LEU A 417 -26.41 -4.54 -9.29
N TYR A 418 -26.20 -5.30 -10.36
CA TYR A 418 -24.97 -5.29 -11.17
C TYR A 418 -25.27 -4.97 -12.64
N ALA A 419 -26.27 -4.12 -12.89
CA ALA A 419 -26.59 -3.64 -14.22
C ALA A 419 -25.36 -2.98 -14.88
N GLY A 420 -25.02 -3.44 -16.10
CA GLY A 420 -23.86 -2.95 -16.85
C GLY A 420 -22.51 -3.56 -16.46
N LEU A 421 -22.49 -4.55 -15.54
CA LEU A 421 -21.27 -5.29 -15.22
C LEU A 421 -20.79 -6.12 -16.42
N ASP A 422 -19.48 -6.18 -16.64
CA ASP A 422 -18.88 -7.07 -17.66
C ASP A 422 -19.36 -8.51 -17.44
N ARG A 423 -19.77 -9.18 -18.52
CA ARG A 423 -20.25 -10.56 -18.50
C ARG A 423 -19.25 -11.52 -17.84
N LYS A 424 -17.95 -11.23 -17.91
CA LYS A 424 -16.90 -12.04 -17.27
C LYS A 424 -16.93 -11.98 -15.74
N LEU A 425 -17.50 -10.92 -15.16
CA LEU A 425 -17.59 -10.71 -13.71
C LEU A 425 -18.93 -11.16 -13.12
N LEU A 426 -19.91 -11.50 -13.95
CA LEU A 426 -21.22 -11.99 -13.50
C LEU A 426 -21.14 -13.21 -12.56
N PRO A 427 -20.25 -14.21 -12.78
CA PRO A 427 -20.13 -15.34 -11.85
C PRO A 427 -19.73 -14.90 -10.43
N LEU A 428 -18.84 -13.90 -10.32
CA LEU A 428 -18.41 -13.35 -9.03
C LEU A 428 -19.53 -12.55 -8.36
N ALA A 429 -20.33 -11.82 -9.14
CA ALA A 429 -21.50 -11.11 -8.64
C ALA A 429 -22.57 -12.09 -8.10
N GLN A 430 -22.83 -13.19 -8.82
CA GLN A 430 -23.72 -14.25 -8.36
C GLN A 430 -23.24 -14.89 -7.05
N GLN A 431 -21.94 -15.21 -6.94
CA GLN A 431 -21.35 -15.70 -5.69
C GLN A 431 -21.52 -14.69 -4.56
N ASN A 432 -21.27 -13.41 -4.80
CA ASN A 432 -21.45 -12.39 -3.78
C ASN A 432 -22.89 -12.33 -3.25
N VAL A 433 -23.89 -12.37 -4.14
CA VAL A 433 -25.31 -12.39 -3.74
C VAL A 433 -25.64 -13.63 -2.91
N ARG A 434 -25.20 -14.82 -3.35
CA ARG A 434 -25.40 -16.06 -2.60
C ARG A 434 -24.78 -16.02 -1.21
N GLN A 435 -23.56 -15.50 -1.07
CA GLN A 435 -22.87 -15.37 0.21
C GLN A 435 -23.62 -14.46 1.19
N HIS A 436 -24.18 -13.34 0.72
CA HIS A 436 -25.05 -12.51 1.53
C HIS A 436 -26.34 -13.24 1.93
N LEU A 437 -27.02 -13.90 0.98
CA LEU A 437 -28.24 -14.65 1.30
C LEU A 437 -27.97 -15.80 2.28
N ARG A 438 -26.83 -16.50 2.15
CA ARG A 438 -26.40 -17.56 3.09
C ARG A 438 -26.20 -16.99 4.49
N LYS A 439 -25.48 -15.87 4.63
CA LYS A 439 -25.33 -15.17 5.92
C LYS A 439 -26.69 -14.83 6.55
N LEU A 440 -27.67 -14.44 5.74
CA LEU A 440 -29.03 -14.10 6.18
C LEU A 440 -29.91 -15.31 6.52
N GLY A 441 -29.45 -16.54 6.25
CA GLY A 441 -30.28 -17.74 6.37
C GLY A 441 -31.39 -17.83 5.30
N LEU A 442 -31.24 -17.09 4.19
CA LEU A 442 -32.18 -17.03 3.07
C LEU A 442 -31.73 -17.85 1.87
N TYR A 443 -30.61 -18.56 2.01
CA TYR A 443 -30.06 -19.42 0.97
C TYR A 443 -29.42 -20.65 1.61
N SER A 444 -30.01 -21.80 1.35
CA SER A 444 -29.43 -23.11 1.62
C SER A 444 -29.20 -23.76 0.27
N GLU A 445 -27.95 -24.03 -0.10
CA GLU A 445 -27.72 -25.00 -1.16
C GLU A 445 -28.19 -26.35 -0.65
N GLN A 446 -29.07 -27.01 -1.41
CA GLN A 446 -29.03 -28.47 -1.46
C GLN A 446 -27.67 -28.79 -2.08
N LEU A 447 -26.69 -29.12 -1.23
CA LEU A 447 -25.45 -29.72 -1.70
C LEU A 447 -25.82 -30.96 -2.52
N PRO A 448 -25.34 -31.11 -3.77
CA PRO A 448 -25.52 -32.35 -4.51
C PRO A 448 -24.89 -33.55 -3.80
#